data_AF-A0A0B6Z6S7-F1
#
_entry.id   AF-A0A0B6Z6S7-F1
#
_cell.length_a   1.000
_cell.length_b   1.000
_cell.length_c   1.000
_cell.angle_alpha   90.00
_cell.angle_beta   90.00
_cell.angle_gamma   90.00
#
_symmetry.space_group_name_H-M   'P 1'
#
loop_
_entity.id
_entity.type
_entity.pdbx_description
1 polymer ?
#
loop_
_entity_poly.entity_id
_entity_poly.type
_entity_poly.pdbx_seq_one_letter_code
_entity_poly.pdbx_strand_id
1 'polypeptide(L)' 'KRTHTGERPFRCDVCGVGFTQNSGLHYHRTTHTAEKSFKCDVCSKHFTDYYILKKHIKEHANE' A
#
# COMPACT_ATOMS: atom_id res chain seq x y z
N LYS A 1 -3.98 13.39 -32.79
CA LYS A 1 -3.39 13.22 -31.44
C LYS A 1 -4.55 12.93 -30.48
N ARG A 2 -4.74 11.67 -30.07
CA ARG A 2 -5.75 11.33 -29.04
C ARG A 2 -5.15 11.72 -27.70
N THR A 3 -5.43 12.95 -27.28
CA THR A 3 -5.16 13.40 -25.92
C THR A 3 -5.98 12.51 -25.01
N HIS A 4 -5.36 11.47 -24.46
CA HIS A 4 -5.89 10.76 -23.32
C HIS A 4 -5.79 11.75 -22.15
N THR A 5 -6.71 12.72 -22.09
CA THR A 5 -6.99 13.49 -20.88
C THR A 5 -7.57 12.49 -19.90
N GLY A 6 -6.70 11.63 -19.37
CA GLY A 6 -7.02 10.71 -18.29
C GLY A 6 -7.19 11.54 -17.02
N GLU A 7 -8.13 12.48 -17.04
CA GLU A 7 -8.55 13.22 -15.88
C GLU A 7 -9.04 12.19 -14.89
N ARG A 8 -8.19 11.99 -13.89
CA ARG A 8 -8.37 11.09 -12.78
C ARG A 8 -8.66 12.02 -11.59
N PRO A 9 -9.91 12.50 -11.45
CA PRO A 9 -10.27 13.47 -10.41
C PRO A 9 -10.06 12.89 -9.01
N PHE A 10 -10.12 11.57 -8.87
CA PHE A 10 -9.91 10.87 -7.62
C PHE A 10 -8.42 10.51 -7.46
N ARG A 11 -7.63 11.40 -6.86
CA ARG A 11 -6.21 11.14 -6.58
C ARG A 11 -6.00 10.65 -5.16
N CYS A 12 -5.09 9.71 -5.00
CA CYS A 12 -4.62 9.28 -3.70
C CYS A 12 -3.71 10.35 -3.09
N ASP A 13 -4.09 10.80 -1.90
CA ASP A 13 -3.34 11.73 -1.06
C ASP A 13 -2.00 11.16 -0.56
N VAL A 14 -1.84 9.83 -0.55
CA VAL A 14 -0.62 9.16 -0.06
C VAL A 14 0.44 9.00 -1.13
N CYS A 15 0.08 8.58 -2.35
CA CYS A 15 1.04 8.27 -3.42
C CYS A 15 0.80 9.03 -4.73
N GLY A 16 -0.23 9.87 -4.81
CA GLY A 16 -0.54 10.68 -5.99
C GLY A 16 -1.17 9.91 -7.16
N VAL A 17 -1.40 8.59 -7.03
CA VAL A 17 -2.06 7.80 -8.09
C VAL A 17 -3.49 8.31 -8.30
N GLY A 18 -3.81 8.65 -9.54
CA GLY A 18 -5.16 9.04 -9.93
C GLY A 18 -6.03 7.84 -10.32
N PHE A 19 -7.33 7.93 -10.06
CA PHE A 19 -8.37 7.01 -10.49
C PHE A 19 -9.50 7.78 -11.18
N THR A 20 -10.18 7.13 -12.11
CA THR A 20 -11.36 7.69 -12.80
C THR A 20 -12.64 7.51 -11.97
N GLN A 21 -12.64 6.64 -10.97
CA GLN A 21 -13.77 6.32 -10.12
C GLN A 21 -13.38 6.38 -8.64
N ASN A 22 -14.28 6.89 -7.80
CA ASN A 22 -14.09 6.97 -6.35
C ASN A 22 -13.93 5.58 -5.70
N SER A 23 -14.64 4.55 -6.20
CA SER A 23 -14.51 3.17 -5.73
C SER A 23 -13.10 2.61 -5.92
N GLY A 24 -12.44 2.94 -7.03
CA GLY A 24 -11.06 2.58 -7.31
C GLY A 24 -10.08 3.25 -6.36
N LEU A 25 -10.27 4.54 -6.07
CA LEU A 25 -9.51 5.26 -5.06
C LEU A 25 -9.74 4.67 -3.66
N HIS A 26 -10.98 4.35 -3.30
CA HIS A 26 -11.32 3.79 -1.99
C HIS A 26 -10.66 2.42 -1.76
N TYR A 27 -10.76 1.50 -2.73
CA TYR A 27 -10.04 0.22 -2.68
C TYR A 27 -8.52 0.41 -2.67
N HIS A 28 -8.00 1.35 -3.44
CA HIS A 28 -6.57 1.64 -3.41
C HIS A 28 -6.13 2.19 -2.04
N ARG A 29 -6.95 3.02 -1.40
CA ARG A 29 -6.65 3.58 -0.07
C ARG A 29 -6.52 2.49 0.99
N THR A 30 -7.28 1.39 0.90
CA THR A 30 -7.12 0.25 1.81
C THR A 30 -5.81 -0.49 1.65
N THR A 31 -5.13 -0.35 0.50
CA THR A 31 -3.75 -0.87 0.33
C THR A 31 -2.71 -0.04 1.06
N HIS A 32 -2.99 1.25 1.30
CA HIS A 32 -2.12 2.14 2.08
C HIS A 32 -2.35 2.00 3.57
N THR A 33 -3.59 1.76 4.01
CA THR A 33 -3.92 1.71 5.44
C THR A 33 -3.43 0.44 6.15
N ALA A 34 -2.70 -0.46 5.48
CA ALA A 34 -2.03 -1.62 6.08
C ALA A 34 -2.93 -2.50 6.99
N GLU A 35 -4.26 -2.34 6.97
CA GLU A 35 -5.17 -3.06 7.87
C GLU A 35 -5.23 -4.57 7.57
N LYS A 36 -4.56 -5.01 6.50
CA LYS A 36 -4.33 -6.43 6.19
C LYS A 36 -2.87 -6.83 6.06
N SER A 37 -1.95 -5.91 6.33
CA SER A 37 -0.52 -6.18 6.22
C SER A 37 0.23 -5.78 7.48
N PHE A 38 0.88 -6.77 8.09
CA PHE A 38 1.76 -6.60 9.23
C PHE A 38 3.06 -5.95 8.75
N LYS A 39 3.31 -4.70 9.19
CA LYS A 39 4.53 -3.97 8.87
C LYS A 39 5.66 -4.37 9.82
N CYS A 40 6.85 -4.58 9.27
CA CYS A 40 8.08 -4.69 10.06
C CYS A 40 8.59 -3.30 10.43
N ASP A 41 8.76 -3.03 11.73
CA ASP A 41 9.27 -1.74 12.21
C ASP A 41 10.75 -1.50 11.85
N VAL A 42 11.55 -2.55 11.70
CA VAL A 42 12.99 -2.45 11.41
C VAL A 42 13.24 -2.02 9.95
N CYS A 43 12.55 -2.64 8.99
CA CYS A 43 12.82 -2.43 7.56
C CYS A 43 11.62 -1.88 6.76
N SER A 44 10.50 -1.60 7.43
CA SER A 44 9.24 -1.13 6.82
C SER A 44 8.66 -2.04 5.73
N LYS A 45 9.06 -3.32 5.67
CA LYS A 45 8.42 -4.32 4.81
C LYS A 45 7.02 -4.69 5.31
N HIS A 46 6.13 -4.97 4.38
CA HIS A 46 4.74 -5.36 4.66
C HIS A 46 4.58 -6.86 4.41
N PHE A 47 3.88 -7.54 5.32
CA PHE A 47 3.62 -8.98 5.27
C PHE A 47 2.12 -9.23 5.35
N THR A 48 1.60 -10.18 4.58
CA THR A 48 0.17 -10.53 4.57
C THR A 48 -0.28 -11.35 5.78
N ASP A 49 0.66 -11.82 6.60
CA ASP A 49 0.41 -12.71 7.72
C ASP A 49 1.36 -12.42 8.90
N TYR A 50 0.83 -12.52 10.13
CA TYR A 50 1.55 -12.20 11.36
C TYR A 50 2.67 -13.19 11.64
N TYR A 51 2.47 -14.48 11.35
CA TYR A 51 3.48 -15.51 11.55
C TYR A 51 4.68 -15.28 10.61
N ILE A 52 4.42 -14.87 9.36
CA ILE A 52 5.48 -14.48 8.42
C ILE A 52 6.24 -13.25 8.91
N LEU A 53 5.54 -12.20 9.38
CA LEU A 53 6.21 -11.05 10.01
C LEU A 53 7.06 -11.51 11.21
N LYS A 54 6.51 -12.35 12.10
CA LYS A 54 7.17 -12.79 13.32
C LYS A 54 8.44 -13.60 13.05
N LYS A 55 8.46 -14.40 11.98
CA LYS A 55 9.68 -15.08 11.51
C LYS A 55 10.68 -14.05 10.98
N HIS A 56 10.22 -13.10 10.17
CA HIS A 56 11.08 -12.07 9.60
C HIS A 56 11.75 -11.17 10.66
N ILE A 57 11.03 -10.73 11.69
CA ILE A 57 11.61 -9.89 12.77
C ILE A 57 12.67 -10.63 13.58
N LYS A 58 12.66 -11.96 13.60
CA LYS A 58 13.71 -12.76 14.26
C LYS A 58 15.01 -12.77 13.46
N GLU A 59 14.95 -12.60 12.14
CA GLU A 59 16.15 -12.49 11.32
C GLU A 59 16.93 -11.21 11.67
N HIS A 60 16.21 -10.10 11.90
CA HIS A 60 16.79 -8.83 12.38
C HIS A 60 17.29 -8.88 13.83
N ALA A 61 16.87 -9.87 14.62
CA ALA A 61 17.29 -10.01 16.01
C ALA A 61 18.64 -10.75 16.16
N ASN A 62 19.17 -11.29 15.05
CA ASN A 62 20.47 -11.97 15.01
C ASN A 62 21.58 -11.09 14.37
N GLU A 63 21.30 -9.81 14.13
CA GLU A 63 22.27 -8.80 13.69
C GLU A 63 22.79 -7.95 14.86
#